data_AF-A0A2T7D528-F1
#
_entry.id   AF-A0A2T7D528-F1
#
_cell.length_a   1.000
_cell.length_b   1.000
_cell.length_c   1.000
_cell.angle_alpha   90.00
_cell.angle_beta   90.00
_cell.angle_gamma   90.00
#
_symmetry.space_group_name_H-M   'P 1'
#
loop_
_entity.id
_entity.type
_entity.pdbx_description
1 polymer ?
#
loop_
_entity_poly.entity_id
_entity_poly.type
_entity_poly.pdbx_seq_one_letter_code
_entity_poly.pdbx_strand_id
1 'polypeptide(L)'
;MDMVVDEERHAATAGVDFVERLGPDASATVFAALRDPADLARAAAVSRSWRTLVMAVHLSKILCLRLFPEVSIFTRIEQSATSASSSSNGVNEEDAGSTATATAWENHKREQRVYMRLVHALLSPLLSPHTWQGCIAACIGASSTDNFPEEGIQNTLVPGDHMDDMESYWSSGGQEDPGVPEFLMYKLCSDLCFIDEIRIQPFRAYEQPDHPIYSARYVRVKFGCPKSPLRLEDLVSEDNEGQLTADDNYMWTYTSSEFPMLQENVLQSFKFPRPVLCIGGVVKVEFLGRIQKQVYDDLYYIWLVPFCAVWPMSKCWELRCRKNWGQLLARMV
;
A
#
# COMPACT_ATOMS: atom_id res chain seq x y z
N MET A 1 42.14 -66.03 34.20
CA MET A 1 40.75 -65.68 33.89
C MET A 1 40.58 -64.25 34.34
N ASP A 2 41.00 -63.30 33.49
CA ASP A 2 40.70 -61.89 33.70
C ASP A 2 39.98 -61.43 32.43
N MET A 3 38.72 -61.05 32.63
CA MET A 3 37.79 -60.57 31.62
C MET A 3 38.31 -59.28 31.01
N VAL A 4 38.59 -59.32 29.70
CA VAL A 4 38.61 -58.12 28.88
C VAL A 4 37.16 -57.67 28.74
N VAL A 5 36.82 -56.55 29.38
CA VAL A 5 35.56 -55.86 29.16
C VAL A 5 35.78 -54.97 27.94
N ASP A 6 35.23 -55.38 26.80
CA ASP A 6 35.12 -54.53 25.62
C ASP A 6 34.17 -53.37 25.95
N GLU A 7 34.73 -52.17 26.15
CA GLU A 7 33.97 -50.94 26.09
C GLU A 7 33.56 -50.71 24.63
N GLU A 8 32.37 -51.18 24.26
CA GLU A 8 31.67 -50.70 23.06
C GLU A 8 31.40 -49.20 23.21
N ARG A 9 32.33 -48.39 22.66
CA ARG A 9 32.07 -47.00 22.34
C ARG A 9 31.01 -46.94 21.25
N HIS A 10 29.74 -46.85 21.64
CA HIS A 10 28.67 -46.41 20.77
C HIS A 10 28.96 -44.97 20.33
N ALA A 11 29.63 -44.81 19.20
CA ALA A 11 29.66 -43.56 18.48
C ALA A 11 28.22 -43.20 18.13
N ALA A 12 27.67 -42.19 18.79
CA ALA A 12 26.38 -41.62 18.43
C ALA A 12 26.41 -41.27 16.94
N THR A 13 25.71 -42.05 16.12
CA THR A 13 25.52 -41.74 14.70
C THR A 13 24.92 -40.35 14.63
N ALA A 14 25.68 -39.40 14.10
CA ALA A 14 25.19 -38.05 13.84
C ALA A 14 23.87 -38.18 13.09
N GLY A 15 22.77 -37.72 13.69
CA GLY A 15 21.45 -37.81 13.08
C GLY A 15 21.47 -37.10 11.74
N VAL A 16 21.16 -37.83 10.66
CA VAL A 16 21.11 -37.28 9.31
C VAL A 16 20.04 -36.19 9.26
N ASP A 17 20.38 -35.01 8.72
CA ASP A 17 19.49 -33.85 8.67
C ASP A 17 18.21 -34.19 7.88
N PHE A 18 17.06 -33.66 8.34
CA PHE A 18 15.76 -33.92 7.74
C PHE A 18 15.72 -33.62 6.23
N VAL A 19 16.38 -32.54 5.80
CA VAL A 19 16.44 -32.13 4.38
C VAL A 19 17.26 -33.13 3.57
N GLU A 20 18.34 -33.66 4.15
CA GLU A 20 19.17 -34.68 3.51
C GLU A 20 18.44 -36.03 3.40
N ARG A 21 17.60 -36.38 4.39
CA ARG A 21 16.82 -37.63 4.37
C ARG A 21 15.65 -37.62 3.39
N LEU A 22 14.94 -36.50 3.28
CA LEU A 22 13.78 -36.36 2.39
C LEU A 22 14.15 -35.95 0.97
N GLY A 23 15.33 -35.36 0.78
CA GLY A 23 15.72 -34.73 -0.46
C GLY A 23 15.12 -33.32 -0.62
N PRO A 24 15.71 -32.51 -1.52
CA PRO A 24 15.38 -31.09 -1.63
C PRO A 24 13.93 -30.83 -2.11
N ASP A 25 13.39 -31.61 -3.05
CA ASP A 25 12.06 -31.34 -3.62
C ASP A 25 10.90 -31.66 -2.66
N ALA A 26 11.00 -32.79 -1.95
CA ALA A 26 10.01 -33.15 -0.92
C ALA A 26 10.08 -32.17 0.26
N SER A 27 11.30 -31.80 0.68
CA SER A 27 11.52 -30.80 1.72
C SER A 27 10.98 -29.42 1.31
N ALA A 28 11.20 -28.99 0.07
CA ALA A 28 10.63 -27.76 -0.48
C ALA A 28 9.10 -27.75 -0.40
N THR A 29 8.46 -28.87 -0.72
CA THR A 29 7.00 -29.02 -0.64
C THR A 29 6.49 -28.90 0.80
N VAL A 30 7.17 -29.56 1.76
CA VAL A 30 6.83 -29.47 3.19
C VAL A 30 6.98 -28.03 3.70
N PHE A 31 8.08 -27.37 3.39
CA PHE A 31 8.32 -26.01 3.85
C PHE A 31 7.40 -25.00 3.16
N ALA A 32 7.01 -25.26 1.91
CA ALA A 32 5.98 -24.49 1.23
C ALA A 32 4.59 -24.64 1.88
N ALA A 33 4.37 -25.58 2.81
CA ALA A 33 3.13 -25.64 3.58
C ALA A 33 3.12 -24.64 4.76
N LEU A 34 4.28 -24.09 5.16
CA LEU A 34 4.38 -23.10 6.23
C LEU A 34 3.71 -21.78 5.83
N ARG A 35 2.73 -21.33 6.61
CA ARG A 35 1.93 -20.14 6.33
C ARG A 35 2.27 -18.95 7.24
N ASP A 36 2.88 -19.18 8.39
CA ASP A 36 3.33 -18.11 9.27
C ASP A 36 4.77 -17.69 8.88
N PRO A 37 5.02 -16.41 8.60
CA PRO A 37 6.39 -15.92 8.39
C PRO A 37 7.32 -16.22 9.57
N ALA A 38 6.79 -16.29 10.80
CA ALA A 38 7.58 -16.66 11.97
C ALA A 38 7.99 -18.15 11.93
N ASP A 39 7.18 -19.05 11.36
CA ASP A 39 7.57 -20.45 11.15
C ASP A 39 8.73 -20.57 10.16
N LEU A 40 8.71 -19.81 9.07
CA LEU A 40 9.83 -19.78 8.11
C LEU A 40 11.11 -19.23 8.77
N ALA A 41 10.99 -18.21 9.63
CA ALA A 41 12.12 -17.66 10.36
C ALA A 41 12.69 -18.68 11.37
N ARG A 42 11.82 -19.39 12.10
CA ARG A 42 12.21 -20.49 13.00
C ARG A 42 12.88 -21.62 12.23
N ALA A 43 12.31 -22.05 11.11
CA ALA A 43 12.86 -23.09 10.24
C ALA A 43 14.28 -22.73 9.75
N ALA A 44 14.49 -21.48 9.32
CA ALA A 44 15.80 -21.01 8.88
C ALA A 44 16.87 -20.93 10.01
N ALA A 45 16.45 -21.03 11.28
CA ALA A 45 17.35 -21.05 12.44
C ALA A 45 17.74 -22.46 12.89
N VAL A 46 17.08 -23.52 12.37
CA VAL A 46 17.30 -24.92 12.78
C VAL A 46 18.68 -25.43 12.36
N SER A 47 19.03 -25.31 11.08
CA SER A 47 20.31 -25.79 10.55
C SER A 47 20.73 -25.01 9.29
N ARG A 48 22.00 -25.19 8.86
CA ARG A 48 22.49 -24.60 7.60
C ARG A 48 21.72 -25.13 6.40
N SER A 49 21.40 -26.43 6.37
CA SER A 49 20.65 -27.08 5.30
C SER A 49 19.22 -26.52 5.18
N TRP A 50 18.54 -26.33 6.32
CA TRP A 50 17.21 -25.71 6.36
C TRP A 50 17.23 -24.26 5.87
N ARG A 51 18.22 -23.47 6.32
CA ARG A 51 18.39 -22.08 5.85
C ARG A 51 18.62 -22.00 4.35
N THR A 52 19.47 -22.89 3.81
CA THR A 52 19.73 -22.96 2.36
C THR A 52 18.49 -23.30 1.57
N LEU A 53 17.68 -24.24 2.05
CA LEU A 53 16.43 -24.60 1.39
C LEU A 53 15.41 -23.44 1.42
N VAL A 54 15.26 -22.76 2.55
CA VAL A 54 14.38 -21.58 2.66
C VAL A 54 14.78 -20.47 1.68
N MET A 55 16.09 -20.26 1.49
CA MET A 55 16.64 -19.26 0.56
C MET A 55 16.53 -19.69 -0.90
N ALA A 56 16.93 -20.91 -1.23
CA ALA A 56 17.00 -21.42 -2.60
C ALA A 56 15.61 -21.59 -3.25
N VAL A 57 14.59 -21.90 -2.46
CA VAL A 57 13.21 -22.13 -2.96
C VAL A 57 12.39 -20.83 -3.00
N HIS A 58 12.99 -19.67 -2.66
CA HIS A 58 12.30 -18.39 -2.59
C HIS A 58 11.00 -18.43 -1.74
N LEU A 59 10.99 -19.20 -0.64
CA LEU A 59 9.77 -19.43 0.15
C LEU A 59 9.16 -18.15 0.71
N SER A 60 9.99 -17.15 1.01
CA SER A 60 9.55 -15.81 1.43
C SER A 60 8.73 -15.10 0.35
N LYS A 61 9.13 -15.20 -0.92
CA LYS A 61 8.39 -14.68 -2.08
C LYS A 61 7.07 -15.44 -2.24
N ILE A 62 7.12 -16.78 -2.20
CA ILE A 62 5.92 -17.63 -2.30
C ILE A 62 4.92 -17.30 -1.20
N LEU A 63 5.40 -17.15 0.05
CA LEU A 63 4.55 -16.77 1.18
C LEU A 63 3.94 -15.37 0.96
N CYS A 64 4.76 -14.39 0.56
CA CYS A 64 4.28 -13.03 0.30
C CYS A 64 3.18 -13.00 -0.76
N LEU A 65 3.36 -13.70 -1.88
CA LEU A 65 2.39 -13.76 -2.97
C LEU A 65 1.10 -14.50 -2.59
N ARG A 66 1.17 -15.44 -1.64
CA ARG A 66 -0.02 -16.12 -1.12
C ARG A 66 -0.82 -15.25 -0.16
N LEU A 67 -0.14 -14.48 0.67
CA LEU A 67 -0.78 -13.55 1.61
C LEU A 67 -1.33 -12.32 0.88
N PHE A 68 -0.58 -11.81 -0.11
CA PHE A 68 -0.88 -10.58 -0.85
C PHE A 68 -0.62 -10.79 -2.35
N PRO A 69 -1.57 -11.39 -3.09
CA PRO A 69 -1.42 -11.67 -4.52
C PRO A 69 -1.14 -10.43 -5.36
N GLU A 70 -1.57 -9.26 -4.91
CA GLU A 70 -1.36 -7.95 -5.56
C GLU A 70 0.14 -7.61 -5.69
N VAL A 71 0.99 -8.18 -4.82
CA VAL A 71 2.45 -8.03 -4.84
C VAL A 71 3.08 -8.77 -6.05
N SER A 72 2.34 -9.63 -6.75
CA SER A 72 2.84 -10.32 -7.96
C SER A 72 3.27 -9.36 -9.08
N ILE A 73 2.77 -8.12 -9.05
CA ILE A 73 3.10 -7.10 -10.03
C ILE A 73 4.57 -6.64 -9.91
N PHE A 74 5.21 -6.80 -8.74
CA PHE A 74 6.63 -6.47 -8.59
C PHE A 74 7.51 -7.53 -9.27
N THR A 75 8.16 -7.14 -10.36
CA THR A 75 8.98 -8.06 -11.18
C THR A 75 10.45 -8.07 -10.77
N ARG A 76 10.94 -7.01 -10.09
CA ARG A 76 12.36 -6.89 -9.73
C ARG A 76 12.59 -6.09 -8.45
N ILE A 77 13.64 -6.48 -7.73
CA ILE A 77 14.22 -5.76 -6.58
C ILE A 77 15.52 -5.09 -7.03
N GLU A 78 15.62 -3.77 -6.90
CA GLU A 78 16.82 -3.00 -7.25
C GLU A 78 17.56 -2.47 -6.02
N GLN A 79 18.88 -2.36 -6.14
CA GLN A 79 19.78 -1.84 -5.12
C GLN A 79 19.94 -0.33 -5.31
N SER A 80 19.73 0.46 -4.25
CA SER A 80 20.27 1.82 -4.23
C SER A 80 21.78 1.67 -4.04
N ALA A 81 22.58 2.08 -5.02
CA ALA A 81 24.03 2.13 -4.88
C ALA A 81 24.36 3.16 -3.79
N THR A 82 24.41 2.70 -2.54
CA THR A 82 25.09 3.42 -1.47
C THR A 82 26.57 3.35 -1.83
N SER A 83 27.17 4.50 -2.04
CA SER A 83 28.59 4.69 -2.30
C SER A 83 29.44 3.91 -1.30
N ALA A 84 29.90 2.72 -1.71
CA ALA A 84 30.90 1.94 -1.01
C ALA A 84 31.83 1.32 -2.06
N SER A 85 32.95 2.03 -2.27
CA SER A 85 34.24 1.54 -2.75
C SER A 85 34.24 0.54 -3.92
N SER A 86 34.34 1.08 -5.13
CA SER A 86 35.05 0.41 -6.22
C SER A 86 36.55 0.29 -5.85
N SER A 87 36.96 -0.78 -5.18
CA SER A 87 38.36 -1.21 -5.21
C SER A 87 38.52 -2.18 -6.38
N SER A 88 38.97 -1.64 -7.51
CA SER A 88 39.49 -2.42 -8.61
C SER A 88 40.73 -3.19 -8.14
N ASN A 89 40.63 -4.51 -8.00
CA ASN A 89 41.79 -5.40 -8.06
C ASN A 89 41.46 -6.52 -9.05
N GLY A 90 42.39 -6.73 -9.99
CA GLY A 90 42.21 -7.51 -11.21
C GLY A 90 41.75 -8.94 -10.98
N VAL A 91 40.81 -9.38 -11.82
CA VAL A 91 40.29 -10.75 -11.84
C VAL A 91 41.19 -11.59 -12.75
N ASN A 92 41.82 -12.62 -12.17
CA ASN A 92 42.32 -13.76 -12.92
C ASN A 92 41.13 -14.65 -13.30
N GLU A 93 41.09 -15.10 -14.56
CA GLU A 93 39.94 -15.74 -15.25
C GLU A 93 39.52 -17.15 -14.79
N GLU A 94 39.94 -17.64 -13.62
CA GLU A 94 39.62 -19.01 -13.16
C GLU A 94 38.49 -19.09 -12.11
N ASP A 95 37.96 -17.96 -11.61
CA ASP A 95 36.98 -17.93 -10.50
C ASP A 95 35.53 -17.61 -10.93
N ALA A 96 35.24 -17.60 -12.24
CA ALA A 96 33.95 -17.16 -12.78
C ALA A 96 32.75 -17.99 -12.27
N GLY A 97 32.94 -19.29 -12.00
CA GLY A 97 31.88 -20.18 -11.48
C GLY A 97 31.55 -19.96 -9.99
N SER A 98 32.56 -19.66 -9.17
CA SER A 98 32.38 -19.35 -7.74
C SER A 98 31.76 -17.96 -7.56
N THR A 99 32.15 -17.02 -8.42
CA THR A 99 31.62 -15.65 -8.41
C THR A 99 30.14 -15.61 -8.82
N ALA A 100 29.72 -16.43 -9.80
CA ALA A 100 28.32 -16.52 -10.24
C ALA A 100 27.39 -17.15 -9.18
N THR A 101 27.85 -18.18 -8.47
CA THR A 101 27.07 -18.82 -7.40
C THR A 101 27.00 -17.95 -6.14
N ALA A 102 28.09 -17.25 -5.80
CA ALA A 102 28.11 -16.28 -4.71
C ALA A 102 27.18 -15.08 -4.98
N THR A 103 27.17 -14.55 -6.22
CA THR A 103 26.27 -13.45 -6.60
C THR A 103 24.81 -13.90 -6.65
N ALA A 104 24.51 -15.11 -7.12
CA ALA A 104 23.18 -15.69 -7.05
C ALA A 104 22.71 -15.82 -5.60
N TRP A 105 23.52 -16.41 -4.72
CA TRP A 105 23.19 -16.56 -3.30
C TRP A 105 22.90 -15.23 -2.60
N GLU A 106 23.69 -14.20 -2.90
CA GLU A 106 23.49 -12.87 -2.32
C GLU A 106 22.21 -12.18 -2.84
N ASN A 107 21.83 -12.46 -4.10
CA ASN A 107 20.53 -12.07 -4.64
C ASN A 107 19.38 -12.76 -3.87
N HIS A 108 19.44 -14.07 -3.63
CA HIS A 108 18.40 -14.80 -2.90
C HIS A 108 18.23 -14.28 -1.46
N LYS A 109 19.33 -13.98 -0.77
CA LYS A 109 19.28 -13.33 0.55
C LYS A 109 18.60 -11.96 0.50
N ARG A 110 18.88 -11.17 -0.55
CA ARG A 110 18.27 -9.85 -0.74
C ARG A 110 16.77 -10.00 -0.96
N GLU A 111 16.36 -10.88 -1.87
CA GLU A 111 14.94 -11.16 -2.12
C GLU A 111 14.23 -11.59 -0.84
N GLN A 112 14.82 -12.53 -0.10
CA GLN A 112 14.23 -12.97 1.16
C GLN A 112 14.07 -11.82 2.15
N ARG A 113 15.08 -10.97 2.32
CA ARG A 113 14.98 -9.82 3.22
C ARG A 113 13.86 -8.86 2.82
N VAL A 114 13.72 -8.57 1.52
CA VAL A 114 12.69 -7.66 1.02
C VAL A 114 11.30 -8.26 1.21
N TYR A 115 11.07 -9.50 0.77
CA TYR A 115 9.75 -10.13 0.91
C TYR A 115 9.37 -10.38 2.37
N MET A 116 10.31 -10.77 3.24
CA MET A 116 10.02 -10.91 4.66
C MET A 116 9.71 -9.57 5.33
N ARG A 117 10.41 -8.48 4.95
CA ARG A 117 10.09 -7.13 5.43
C ARG A 117 8.74 -6.66 4.93
N LEU A 118 8.42 -6.93 3.67
CA LEU A 118 7.12 -6.59 3.08
C LEU A 118 6.00 -7.36 3.78
N VAL A 119 6.14 -8.67 3.96
CA VAL A 119 5.18 -9.49 4.72
C VAL A 119 5.03 -8.99 6.15
N HIS A 120 6.14 -8.71 6.84
CA HIS A 120 6.09 -8.16 8.18
C HIS A 120 5.39 -6.80 8.21
N ALA A 121 5.70 -5.91 7.26
CA ALA A 121 5.03 -4.62 7.14
C ALA A 121 3.53 -4.83 6.94
N LEU A 122 3.12 -5.63 5.95
CA LEU A 122 1.71 -5.86 5.64
C LEU A 122 0.94 -6.60 6.75
N LEU A 123 1.60 -7.42 7.57
CA LEU A 123 0.97 -8.12 8.70
C LEU A 123 1.01 -7.33 10.03
N SER A 124 2.03 -6.50 10.26
CA SER A 124 2.16 -5.67 11.47
C SER A 124 0.89 -4.89 11.86
N PRO A 125 0.11 -4.32 10.93
CA PRO A 125 -1.10 -3.59 11.28
C PRO A 125 -2.31 -4.48 11.56
N LEU A 126 -2.42 -5.60 10.84
CA LEU A 126 -3.44 -6.61 11.10
C LEU A 126 -3.28 -7.20 12.51
N LEU A 127 -2.04 -7.19 13.04
CA LEU A 127 -1.69 -7.68 14.37
C LEU A 127 -1.76 -6.59 15.46
N SER A 128 -1.87 -5.30 15.11
CA SER A 128 -1.92 -4.19 16.06
C SER A 128 -2.92 -3.11 15.61
N PRO A 129 -4.24 -3.34 15.83
CA PRO A 129 -5.33 -2.48 15.33
C PRO A 129 -5.48 -1.12 16.05
N HIS A 130 -4.60 -0.76 16.99
CA HIS A 130 -4.81 0.37 17.91
C HIS A 130 -4.14 1.70 17.51
N THR A 131 -3.55 1.80 16.32
CA THR A 131 -2.98 3.06 15.80
C THR A 131 -3.61 3.42 14.46
N TRP A 132 -4.86 3.90 14.49
CA TRP A 132 -5.51 4.49 13.33
C TRP A 132 -4.99 5.90 13.09
N GLN A 133 -4.26 6.11 11.99
CA GLN A 133 -3.79 7.43 11.59
C GLN A 133 -4.14 7.66 10.11
N GLY A 134 -4.51 8.90 9.76
CA GLY A 134 -4.84 9.26 8.39
C GLY A 134 -3.69 8.97 7.43
N CYS A 135 -3.95 8.37 6.27
CA CYS A 135 -2.91 8.04 5.28
C CYS A 135 -2.80 9.05 4.13
N ILE A 136 -3.64 10.09 4.12
CA ILE A 136 -3.56 11.16 3.12
C ILE A 136 -2.48 12.14 3.53
N ALA A 137 -1.56 12.42 2.60
CA ALA A 137 -0.48 13.37 2.79
C ALA A 137 -0.79 14.74 2.20
N ALA A 138 -1.49 14.79 1.05
CA ALA A 138 -1.79 16.05 0.37
C ALA A 138 -2.93 15.91 -0.65
N CYS A 139 -3.52 17.05 -1.02
CA CYS A 139 -4.50 17.17 -2.09
C CYS A 139 -3.84 17.21 -3.48
N ILE A 140 -4.42 16.49 -4.44
CA ILE A 140 -4.03 16.55 -5.86
C ILE A 140 -5.01 17.40 -6.66
N GLY A 141 -6.30 17.36 -6.34
CA GLY A 141 -7.31 18.21 -6.97
C GLY A 141 -8.72 17.66 -6.85
N ALA A 142 -9.70 18.53 -7.03
CA ALA A 142 -11.10 18.19 -7.25
C ALA A 142 -11.44 18.22 -8.75
N SER A 143 -12.52 17.54 -9.16
CA SER A 143 -13.09 17.70 -10.50
C SER A 143 -13.63 19.11 -10.73
N SER A 144 -14.26 19.67 -9.71
CA SER A 144 -14.74 21.05 -9.69
C SER A 144 -14.84 21.55 -8.25
N THR A 145 -14.89 22.88 -8.11
CA THR A 145 -15.18 23.57 -6.86
C THR A 145 -16.05 24.78 -7.16
N ASP A 146 -17.03 25.07 -6.32
CA ASP A 146 -17.95 26.20 -6.54
C ASP A 146 -17.27 27.55 -6.27
N ASN A 147 -16.90 27.80 -5.02
CA ASN A 147 -16.21 29.03 -4.61
C ASN A 147 -14.75 28.76 -4.26
N PHE A 148 -13.92 28.60 -5.29
CA PHE A 148 -12.49 28.36 -5.13
C PHE A 148 -11.71 29.66 -4.90
N PRO A 149 -10.78 29.73 -3.92
CA PRO A 149 -10.24 28.62 -3.12
C PRO A 149 -10.95 28.33 -1.80
N GLU A 150 -11.93 29.13 -1.39
CA GLU A 150 -12.54 29.10 -0.05
C GLU A 150 -13.21 27.76 0.27
N GLU A 151 -13.81 27.11 -0.72
CA GLU A 151 -14.50 25.81 -0.61
C GLU A 151 -13.70 24.67 -1.28
N GLY A 152 -12.38 24.84 -1.39
CA GLY A 152 -11.51 23.90 -2.08
C GLY A 152 -11.26 22.59 -1.34
N ILE A 153 -10.71 21.61 -2.07
CA ILE A 153 -10.35 20.28 -1.54
C ILE A 153 -9.44 20.34 -0.30
N GLN A 154 -8.67 21.40 -0.09
CA GLN A 154 -7.78 21.56 1.07
C GLN A 154 -8.54 21.48 2.41
N ASN A 155 -9.78 21.97 2.42
CA ASN A 155 -10.67 21.92 3.58
C ASN A 155 -11.00 20.49 4.01
N THR A 156 -10.76 19.51 3.15
CA THR A 156 -11.04 18.11 3.44
C THR A 156 -9.95 17.41 4.28
N LEU A 157 -8.82 18.06 4.57
CA LEU A 157 -7.67 17.45 5.27
C LEU A 157 -7.58 17.75 6.77
N VAL A 158 -7.98 18.95 7.19
CA VAL A 158 -7.77 19.42 8.58
C VAL A 158 -9.12 19.40 9.30
N PRO A 159 -9.33 18.58 10.33
CA PRO A 159 -10.47 18.76 11.22
C PRO A 159 -10.32 20.16 11.84
N GLY A 160 -11.22 21.08 11.51
CA GLY A 160 -11.13 22.45 12.02
C GLY A 160 -11.05 22.45 13.54
N ASP A 161 -10.13 23.24 14.11
CA ASP A 161 -10.21 23.59 15.52
C ASP A 161 -11.55 24.31 15.73
N HIS A 162 -12.37 23.84 16.66
CA HIS A 162 -13.71 24.35 17.01
C HIS A 162 -13.73 25.80 17.54
N MET A 163 -12.76 26.63 17.16
CA MET A 163 -12.52 27.97 17.68
C MET A 163 -13.08 29.06 16.75
N ASP A 164 -13.36 28.77 15.48
CA ASP A 164 -14.08 29.65 14.55
C ASP A 164 -15.33 28.92 14.01
N ASP A 165 -16.49 29.58 14.09
CA ASP A 165 -17.86 29.05 13.86
C ASP A 165 -18.16 28.54 12.43
N MET A 166 -17.17 28.38 11.55
CA MET A 166 -17.35 27.86 10.20
C MET A 166 -16.55 26.58 10.01
N GLU A 167 -17.23 25.44 10.05
CA GLU A 167 -16.67 24.15 9.64
C GLU A 167 -16.10 24.29 8.22
N SER A 168 -14.80 24.06 8.01
CA SER A 168 -14.21 24.03 6.68
C SER A 168 -14.83 22.87 5.88
N TYR A 169 -15.27 23.12 4.66
CA TYR A 169 -15.83 22.10 3.77
C TYR A 169 -15.33 22.26 2.34
N TRP A 170 -15.36 21.17 1.57
CA TRP A 170 -15.30 21.24 0.11
C TRP A 170 -16.71 21.27 -0.47
N SER A 171 -16.91 22.04 -1.52
CA SER A 171 -18.16 22.11 -2.29
C SER A 171 -17.86 21.94 -3.78
N SER A 172 -18.53 20.99 -4.42
CA SER A 172 -18.48 20.83 -5.87
C SER A 172 -19.09 22.03 -6.59
N GLY A 173 -18.68 22.30 -7.84
CA GLY A 173 -19.47 23.17 -8.72
C GLY A 173 -20.87 22.61 -8.98
N GLY A 174 -21.84 23.52 -9.17
CA GLY A 174 -23.23 23.18 -9.46
C GLY A 174 -23.40 22.45 -10.79
N GLN A 175 -24.34 21.50 -10.85
CA GLN A 175 -24.67 20.76 -12.08
C GLN A 175 -26.18 20.61 -12.26
N GLU A 176 -26.67 20.74 -13.50
CA GLU A 176 -28.08 20.49 -13.84
C GLU A 176 -28.41 19.00 -13.83
N ASP A 177 -27.51 18.17 -14.37
CA ASP A 177 -27.68 16.72 -14.42
C ASP A 177 -27.12 16.07 -13.14
N PRO A 178 -27.97 15.43 -12.31
CA PRO A 178 -27.52 14.75 -11.10
C PRO A 178 -26.67 13.50 -11.39
N GLY A 179 -26.65 13.01 -12.64
CA GLY A 179 -25.84 11.88 -13.07
C GLY A 179 -24.36 12.22 -13.27
N VAL A 180 -24.00 13.50 -13.37
CA VAL A 180 -22.60 13.94 -13.55
C VAL A 180 -21.82 13.73 -12.24
N PRO A 181 -20.79 12.86 -12.24
CA PRO A 181 -20.04 12.55 -11.04
C PRO A 181 -19.09 13.67 -10.63
N GLU A 182 -18.77 13.72 -9.35
CA GLU A 182 -17.65 14.49 -8.80
C GLU A 182 -16.58 13.55 -8.30
N PHE A 183 -15.37 14.06 -8.09
CA PHE A 183 -14.32 13.31 -7.44
C PHE A 183 -13.30 14.22 -6.77
N LEU A 184 -12.63 13.63 -5.78
CA LEU A 184 -11.50 14.23 -5.08
C LEU A 184 -10.29 13.31 -5.19
N MET A 185 -9.14 13.87 -5.50
CA MET A 185 -7.88 13.15 -5.67
C MET A 185 -6.87 13.53 -4.60
N TYR A 186 -6.23 12.51 -4.01
CA TYR A 186 -5.26 12.69 -2.93
C TYR A 186 -4.00 11.88 -3.16
N LYS A 187 -2.90 12.45 -2.67
CA LYS A 187 -1.63 11.77 -2.51
C LYS A 187 -1.57 11.13 -1.13
N LEU A 188 -1.21 9.86 -1.09
CA LEU A 188 -1.02 9.10 0.14
C LEU A 188 0.39 9.35 0.72
N CYS A 189 0.58 9.03 1.99
CA CYS A 189 1.86 9.19 2.69
C CYS A 189 2.99 8.30 2.15
N SER A 190 2.63 7.31 1.33
CA SER A 190 3.52 6.30 0.80
C SER A 190 3.05 5.89 -0.59
N ASP A 191 4.00 5.48 -1.44
CA ASP A 191 3.67 4.87 -2.73
C ASP A 191 3.05 3.48 -2.57
N LEU A 192 3.16 2.84 -1.39
CA LEU A 192 2.51 1.57 -1.07
C LEU A 192 1.60 1.69 0.15
N CYS A 193 0.30 1.58 -0.12
CA CYS A 193 -0.74 1.72 0.90
C CYS A 193 -1.82 0.60 0.80
N PHE A 194 -1.76 -0.42 1.65
CA PHE A 194 -2.85 -1.29 2.15
C PHE A 194 -4.07 -0.67 2.90
N ILE A 195 -5.10 -0.23 2.18
CA ILE A 195 -6.27 0.48 2.73
C ILE A 195 -7.43 -0.50 2.97
N ASP A 196 -8.03 -0.49 4.16
CA ASP A 196 -9.19 -1.32 4.51
C ASP A 196 -10.51 -0.53 4.53
N GLU A 197 -10.45 0.78 4.75
CA GLU A 197 -11.63 1.63 4.87
C GLU A 197 -11.35 3.06 4.37
N ILE A 198 -12.38 3.71 3.82
CA ILE A 198 -12.42 5.16 3.67
C ILE A 198 -13.57 5.70 4.51
N ARG A 199 -13.34 6.79 5.25
CA ARG A 199 -14.39 7.47 6.00
C ARG A 199 -14.66 8.82 5.38
N ILE A 200 -15.93 9.16 5.17
CA ILE A 200 -16.37 10.42 4.55
C ILE A 200 -17.58 10.92 5.30
N GLN A 201 -17.68 12.23 5.48
CA GLN A 201 -18.82 12.88 6.13
C GLN A 201 -19.42 13.91 5.17
N PRO A 202 -20.68 13.72 4.73
CA PRO A 202 -21.42 14.75 4.01
C PRO A 202 -21.64 15.98 4.90
N PHE A 203 -21.56 17.17 4.33
CA PHE A 203 -21.79 18.40 5.07
C PHE A 203 -23.27 18.79 5.07
N ARG A 204 -23.69 19.41 6.18
CA ARG A 204 -25.00 20.01 6.35
C ARG A 204 -24.89 21.51 6.25
N ALA A 205 -25.59 22.11 5.29
CA ALA A 205 -25.58 23.55 5.11
C ALA A 205 -26.45 24.24 6.16
N TYR A 206 -25.89 24.49 7.35
CA TYR A 206 -26.60 25.11 8.47
C TYR A 206 -27.14 26.52 8.14
N GLU A 207 -26.48 27.23 7.23
CA GLU A 207 -26.88 28.58 6.81
C GLU A 207 -28.09 28.61 5.85
N GLN A 208 -28.49 27.45 5.29
CA GLN A 208 -29.59 27.38 4.33
C GLN A 208 -30.92 26.95 4.98
N PRO A 209 -32.07 27.38 4.43
CA PRO A 209 -33.38 26.91 4.87
C PRO A 209 -33.47 25.37 4.84
N ASP A 210 -34.09 24.79 5.87
CA ASP A 210 -34.20 23.33 6.09
C ASP A 210 -32.88 22.59 6.38
N HIS A 211 -31.75 23.30 6.39
CA HIS A 211 -30.42 22.77 6.65
C HIS A 211 -30.12 21.51 5.83
N PRO A 212 -30.15 21.60 4.48
CA PRO A 212 -30.03 20.47 3.59
C PRO A 212 -28.65 19.81 3.69
N ILE A 213 -28.60 18.53 3.37
CA ILE A 213 -27.37 17.74 3.35
C ILE A 213 -27.00 17.50 1.89
N TYR A 214 -25.78 17.88 1.51
CA TYR A 214 -25.29 17.76 0.14
C TYR A 214 -24.45 16.50 -0.01
N SER A 215 -25.08 15.33 0.08
CA SER A 215 -24.39 14.05 -0.13
C SER A 215 -24.59 13.47 -1.53
N ALA A 216 -23.73 12.53 -1.91
CA ALA A 216 -23.89 11.72 -3.11
C ALA A 216 -24.69 10.44 -2.80
N ARG A 217 -25.21 9.79 -3.84
CA ARG A 217 -25.94 8.52 -3.71
C ARG A 217 -24.99 7.34 -3.49
N TYR A 218 -23.86 7.36 -4.19
CA TYR A 218 -22.83 6.35 -4.05
C TYR A 218 -21.43 6.94 -4.02
N VAL A 219 -20.52 6.22 -3.39
CA VAL A 219 -19.08 6.47 -3.39
C VAL A 219 -18.38 5.32 -4.10
N ARG A 220 -17.42 5.64 -4.96
CA ARG A 220 -16.52 4.66 -5.57
C ARG A 220 -15.09 5.11 -5.38
N VAL A 221 -14.20 4.17 -5.10
CA VAL A 221 -12.80 4.46 -4.79
C VAL A 221 -11.91 3.81 -5.83
N LYS A 222 -10.93 4.57 -6.34
CA LYS A 222 -9.88 4.09 -7.23
C LYS A 222 -8.51 4.30 -6.60
N PHE A 223 -7.64 3.31 -6.76
CA PHE A 223 -6.23 3.40 -6.37
C PHE A 223 -5.35 3.24 -7.59
N GLY A 224 -4.27 4.02 -7.64
CA GLY A 224 -3.42 4.04 -8.82
C GLY A 224 -2.08 4.72 -8.61
N CYS A 225 -1.35 4.80 -9.72
CA CYS A 225 -0.07 5.46 -9.80
C CYS A 225 -0.10 6.60 -10.84
N PRO A 226 0.55 7.73 -10.56
CA PRO A 226 0.69 8.79 -11.54
C PRO A 226 1.70 8.37 -12.62
N LYS A 227 1.40 8.64 -13.88
CA LYS A 227 2.29 8.34 -15.01
C LYS A 227 3.54 9.20 -14.96
N SER A 228 3.48 10.41 -14.41
CA SER A 228 4.61 11.29 -14.11
C SER A 228 4.79 11.48 -12.60
N PRO A 229 6.01 11.65 -12.08
CA PRO A 229 6.21 11.93 -10.66
C PRO A 229 5.45 13.21 -10.26
N LEU A 230 4.62 13.13 -9.21
CA LEU A 230 3.96 14.27 -8.61
C LEU A 230 4.98 15.05 -7.78
N ARG A 231 5.32 16.27 -8.20
CA ARG A 231 6.15 17.15 -7.39
C ARG A 231 5.28 17.93 -6.42
N LEU A 232 5.89 18.38 -5.32
CA LEU A 232 5.17 19.18 -4.32
C LEU A 232 4.67 20.50 -4.92
N GLU A 233 5.43 21.06 -5.88
CA GLU A 233 5.09 22.27 -6.63
C GLU A 233 3.79 22.13 -7.44
N ASP A 234 3.50 20.91 -7.89
CA ASP A 234 2.39 20.64 -8.81
C ASP A 234 1.09 20.31 -8.06
N LEU A 235 1.15 20.06 -6.74
CA LEU A 235 -0.03 19.78 -5.92
C LEU A 235 -0.93 21.01 -5.81
N VAL A 236 -2.17 20.82 -5.36
CA VAL A 236 -3.17 21.90 -5.30
C VAL A 236 -2.63 23.12 -4.55
N SER A 237 -2.70 24.26 -5.20
CA SER A 237 -2.52 25.62 -4.71
C SER A 237 -3.71 26.46 -5.18
N GLU A 238 -3.80 27.70 -4.71
CA GLU A 238 -4.86 28.66 -5.05
C GLU A 238 -4.96 29.01 -6.55
N ASP A 239 -4.03 28.53 -7.39
CA ASP A 239 -3.98 28.87 -8.83
C ASP A 239 -4.08 27.65 -9.76
N ASN A 240 -4.12 26.42 -9.24
CA ASN A 240 -3.89 25.22 -10.07
C ASN A 240 -4.87 24.06 -9.85
N GLU A 241 -6.02 24.30 -9.20
CA GLU A 241 -7.00 23.24 -8.97
C GLU A 241 -7.44 22.56 -10.28
N GLY A 242 -7.58 21.25 -10.23
CA GLY A 242 -8.03 20.44 -11.37
C GLY A 242 -6.95 20.15 -12.42
N GLN A 243 -5.83 20.88 -12.48
CA GLN A 243 -4.82 20.74 -13.55
C GLN A 243 -4.20 19.33 -13.60
N LEU A 244 -4.03 18.70 -12.44
CA LEU A 244 -3.45 17.35 -12.34
C LEU A 244 -4.48 16.23 -12.37
N THR A 245 -5.77 16.51 -12.50
CA THR A 245 -6.82 15.51 -12.24
C THR A 245 -7.22 14.65 -13.44
N ALA A 246 -6.72 14.97 -14.64
CA ALA A 246 -7.06 14.22 -15.84
C ALA A 246 -6.73 12.73 -15.67
N ASP A 247 -7.71 11.85 -15.91
CA ASP A 247 -7.55 10.40 -15.73
C ASP A 247 -6.40 9.83 -16.57
N ASP A 248 -6.11 10.42 -17.73
CA ASP A 248 -4.99 10.07 -18.59
C ASP A 248 -3.61 10.27 -17.96
N ASN A 249 -3.51 11.02 -16.86
CA ASN A 249 -2.28 11.19 -16.11
C ASN A 249 -2.02 10.03 -15.14
N TYR A 250 -2.97 9.10 -14.96
CA TYR A 250 -2.89 8.03 -13.97
C TYR A 250 -3.09 6.65 -14.59
N MET A 251 -2.59 5.64 -13.89
CA MET A 251 -2.87 4.24 -14.15
C MET A 251 -3.56 3.68 -12.92
N TRP A 252 -4.86 3.41 -13.06
CA TRP A 252 -5.68 2.84 -12.01
C TRP A 252 -5.47 1.33 -11.95
N THR A 253 -5.04 0.84 -10.78
CA THR A 253 -4.77 -0.59 -10.54
C THR A 253 -5.92 -1.27 -9.81
N TYR A 254 -6.79 -0.49 -9.16
CA TYR A 254 -7.96 -0.96 -8.45
C TYR A 254 -9.13 0.02 -8.60
N THR A 255 -10.34 -0.52 -8.65
CA THR A 255 -11.59 0.23 -8.60
C THR A 255 -12.56 -0.58 -7.72
N SER A 256 -13.13 0.06 -6.70
CA SER A 256 -14.09 -0.59 -5.82
C SER A 256 -15.47 -0.77 -6.46
N SER A 257 -16.32 -1.58 -5.83
CA SER A 257 -17.76 -1.46 -6.02
C SER A 257 -18.26 -0.09 -5.56
N GLU A 258 -19.48 0.25 -5.95
CA GLU A 258 -20.19 1.42 -5.43
C GLU A 258 -20.69 1.13 -4.02
N PHE A 259 -20.39 2.03 -3.08
CA PHE A 259 -20.92 1.99 -1.73
C PHE A 259 -22.04 3.01 -1.60
N PRO A 260 -23.20 2.66 -1.03
CA PRO A 260 -24.26 3.62 -0.79
C PRO A 260 -23.82 4.64 0.28
N MET A 261 -24.06 5.92 0.02
CA MET A 261 -23.84 7.00 0.98
C MET A 261 -25.20 7.48 1.52
N LEU A 262 -25.27 7.64 2.84
CA LEU A 262 -26.46 8.11 3.54
C LEU A 262 -26.52 9.64 3.49
N GLN A 263 -27.74 10.17 3.45
CA GLN A 263 -28.03 11.61 3.57
C GLN A 263 -28.00 12.06 5.04
N GLU A 264 -26.87 11.84 5.70
CA GLU A 264 -26.67 12.13 7.13
C GLU A 264 -25.32 12.83 7.35
N ASN A 265 -25.31 13.91 8.13
CA ASN A 265 -24.09 14.63 8.52
C ASN A 265 -23.37 13.90 9.67
N VAL A 266 -22.87 12.71 9.36
CA VAL A 266 -22.09 11.86 10.26
C VAL A 266 -20.91 11.26 9.50
N LEU A 267 -19.83 10.95 10.19
CA LEU A 267 -18.70 10.25 9.59
C LEU A 267 -19.09 8.83 9.21
N GLN A 268 -19.25 8.57 7.92
CA GLN A 268 -19.66 7.29 7.36
C GLN A 268 -18.46 6.45 6.95
N SER A 269 -18.55 5.14 7.21
CA SER A 269 -17.48 4.16 7.01
C SER A 269 -17.72 3.29 5.76
N PHE A 270 -16.82 3.37 4.79
CA PHE A 270 -16.83 2.60 3.54
C PHE A 270 -15.73 1.54 3.56
N LYS A 271 -16.07 0.36 4.09
CA LYS A 271 -15.13 -0.76 4.27
C LYS A 271 -15.01 -1.61 3.01
N PHE A 272 -13.78 -1.90 2.61
CA PHE A 272 -13.52 -2.84 1.53
C PHE A 272 -13.72 -4.29 2.00
N PRO A 273 -14.22 -5.20 1.16
CA PRO A 273 -14.41 -6.62 1.53
C PRO A 273 -13.12 -7.31 1.96
N ARG A 274 -11.99 -6.88 1.39
CA ARG A 274 -10.63 -7.21 1.79
C ARG A 274 -9.81 -5.92 1.69
N PRO A 275 -8.82 -5.71 2.57
CA PRO A 275 -7.96 -4.55 2.42
C PRO A 275 -7.21 -4.59 1.10
N VAL A 276 -6.92 -3.42 0.55
CA VAL A 276 -6.47 -3.23 -0.83
C VAL A 276 -5.10 -2.60 -0.84
N LEU A 277 -4.13 -3.23 -1.50
CA LEU A 277 -2.81 -2.64 -1.73
C LEU A 277 -2.86 -1.58 -2.85
N CYS A 278 -2.90 -0.31 -2.48
CA CYS A 278 -2.68 0.82 -3.38
C CYS A 278 -1.20 0.90 -3.78
N ILE A 279 -0.92 0.84 -5.08
CA ILE A 279 0.41 0.98 -5.67
C ILE A 279 0.50 2.30 -6.44
N GLY A 280 1.46 3.14 -6.05
CA GLY A 280 1.71 4.47 -6.61
C GLY A 280 1.17 5.65 -5.79
N GLY A 281 0.61 5.38 -4.61
CA GLY A 281 0.32 6.41 -3.62
C GLY A 281 -0.76 7.43 -4.03
N VAL A 282 -1.67 7.09 -4.94
CA VAL A 282 -2.78 7.98 -5.35
C VAL A 282 -4.12 7.30 -5.12
N VAL A 283 -5.04 8.04 -4.52
CA VAL A 283 -6.44 7.67 -4.37
C VAL A 283 -7.33 8.70 -5.06
N LYS A 284 -8.34 8.22 -5.79
CA LYS A 284 -9.44 9.02 -6.33
C LYS A 284 -10.75 8.52 -5.70
N VAL A 285 -11.47 9.42 -5.06
CA VAL A 285 -12.77 9.16 -4.44
C VAL A 285 -13.82 9.80 -5.34
N GLU A 286 -14.64 8.98 -6.00
CA GLU A 286 -15.71 9.40 -6.89
C GLU A 286 -17.04 9.41 -6.15
N PHE A 287 -17.80 10.49 -6.32
CA PHE A 287 -19.12 10.73 -5.78
C PHE A 287 -20.13 10.68 -6.92
N LEU A 288 -21.02 9.71 -6.86
CA LEU A 288 -21.92 9.35 -7.94
C LEU A 288 -23.36 9.64 -7.55
N GLY A 289 -24.11 10.30 -8.43
CA GLY A 289 -25.51 10.60 -8.23
C GLY A 289 -25.72 11.70 -7.20
N ARG A 290 -25.85 12.95 -7.65
CA ARG A 290 -26.20 14.06 -6.77
C ARG A 290 -27.66 13.94 -6.35
N ILE A 291 -27.97 14.40 -5.14
CA ILE A 291 -29.31 14.24 -4.55
C ILE A 291 -29.95 15.60 -4.25
N GLN A 292 -29.17 16.52 -3.69
CA GLN A 292 -29.68 17.78 -3.18
C GLN A 292 -29.43 18.93 -4.14
N LYS A 293 -30.46 19.76 -4.33
CA LYS A 293 -30.36 21.03 -5.05
C LYS A 293 -30.17 22.21 -4.12
N GLN A 294 -29.42 23.20 -4.59
CA GLN A 294 -29.30 24.48 -3.93
C GLN A 294 -30.47 25.41 -4.29
N VAL A 295 -30.95 26.16 -3.29
CA VAL A 295 -32.14 27.03 -3.43
C VAL A 295 -31.86 28.24 -4.33
N TYR A 296 -30.61 28.71 -4.38
CA TYR A 296 -30.25 29.95 -5.08
C TYR A 296 -30.21 29.82 -6.61
N ASP A 297 -29.84 28.65 -7.12
CA ASP A 297 -29.59 28.41 -8.56
C ASP A 297 -30.32 27.18 -9.12
N ASP A 298 -31.01 26.39 -8.28
CA ASP A 298 -31.69 25.14 -8.65
C ASP A 298 -30.76 24.07 -9.28
N LEU A 299 -29.46 24.13 -8.97
CA LEU A 299 -28.45 23.15 -9.39
C LEU A 299 -28.13 22.14 -8.30
N TYR A 300 -27.62 20.98 -8.69
CA TYR A 300 -27.22 19.91 -7.78
C TYR A 300 -25.77 20.05 -7.30
N TYR A 301 -25.57 19.84 -6.00
CA TYR A 301 -24.29 20.02 -5.32
C TYR A 301 -23.92 18.82 -4.43
N ILE A 302 -22.62 18.68 -4.13
CA ILE A 302 -22.05 17.76 -3.14
C ILE A 302 -21.09 18.53 -2.25
N TRP A 303 -21.31 18.53 -0.94
CA TRP A 303 -20.46 19.22 0.03
C TRP A 303 -19.96 18.22 1.08
N LEU A 304 -18.69 18.31 1.44
CA LEU A 304 -18.02 17.36 2.35
C LEU A 304 -17.16 18.10 3.37
N VAL A 305 -17.21 17.67 4.62
CA VAL A 305 -16.28 18.12 5.66
C VAL A 305 -14.97 17.32 5.62
N PRO A 306 -13.95 17.75 6.39
CA PRO A 306 -12.72 17.00 6.56
C PRO A 306 -12.96 15.51 6.78
N PHE A 307 -12.35 14.71 5.92
CA PHE A 307 -12.48 13.26 5.94
C PHE A 307 -11.14 12.63 6.28
N CYS A 308 -11.17 11.45 6.86
CA CYS A 308 -9.97 10.73 7.25
C CYS A 308 -9.98 9.38 6.53
N ALA A 309 -9.18 9.22 5.49
CA ALA A 309 -8.85 7.89 5.00
C ALA A 309 -8.03 7.20 6.09
N VAL A 310 -8.61 6.17 6.70
CA VAL A 310 -8.12 5.61 7.94
C VAL A 310 -7.58 4.22 7.71
N TRP A 311 -6.50 3.97 8.42
CA TRP A 311 -5.54 2.99 8.05
C TRP A 311 -5.01 2.31 9.30
N PRO A 312 -4.84 0.98 9.29
CA PRO A 312 -3.98 0.31 10.25
C PRO A 312 -2.59 0.16 9.63
N MET A 313 -1.55 0.88 10.11
CA MET A 313 -0.09 0.60 10.01
C MET A 313 0.75 1.81 10.39
N SER A 314 1.79 1.54 11.17
CA SER A 314 2.64 2.46 11.88
C SER A 314 3.79 3.10 11.10
N LYS A 315 4.04 2.81 9.80
CA LYS A 315 5.11 3.47 9.00
C LYS A 315 4.81 3.50 7.49
N CYS A 316 4.92 4.68 6.88
CA CYS A 316 4.89 4.92 5.44
C CYS A 316 6.21 4.46 4.79
N TRP A 317 6.14 3.76 3.65
CA TRP A 317 7.31 3.32 2.89
C TRP A 317 7.52 4.21 1.66
N GLU A 318 8.75 4.67 1.40
CA GLU A 318 9.04 5.43 0.18
C GLU A 318 9.53 4.47 -0.91
N LEU A 319 8.76 4.31 -2.01
CA LEU A 319 9.12 3.43 -3.12
C LEU A 319 9.24 4.25 -4.40
N ARG A 320 10.47 4.63 -4.76
CA ARG A 320 10.70 5.42 -5.98
C ARG A 320 10.46 4.61 -7.25
N CYS A 321 9.23 4.65 -7.78
CA CYS A 321 8.89 4.15 -9.12
C CYS A 321 9.62 4.98 -10.20
N ARG A 322 10.37 4.33 -11.09
CA ARG A 322 10.85 4.94 -12.34
C ARG A 322 10.22 4.26 -13.54
N LYS A 323 9.83 5.11 -14.50
CA LYS A 323 9.23 4.81 -15.80
C LYS A 323 10.12 3.83 -16.59
N ASN A 324 9.78 2.55 -16.59
CA ASN A 324 9.79 1.76 -17.82
C ASN A 324 8.81 0.59 -17.67
N TRP A 325 7.65 0.84 -18.26
CA TRP A 325 6.56 -0.05 -18.64
C TRP A 325 6.89 -1.55 -18.54
N GLY A 326 6.21 -2.24 -17.60
CA GLY A 326 6.30 -3.69 -17.39
C GLY A 326 7.02 -4.13 -16.11
N GLN A 327 7.64 -3.22 -15.36
CA GLN A 327 8.32 -3.55 -14.11
C GLN A 327 7.97 -2.55 -13.00
N LEU A 328 7.13 -2.97 -12.05
CA LEU A 328 6.94 -2.22 -10.80
C LEU A 328 8.11 -2.55 -9.87
N LEU A 329 8.84 -1.51 -9.47
CA LEU A 329 10.11 -1.57 -8.79
C LEU A 329 9.91 -1.38 -7.29
N ALA A 330 10.31 -2.38 -6.50
CA ALA A 330 10.36 -2.24 -5.05
C ALA A 330 11.70 -1.63 -4.62
N ARG A 331 11.69 -0.38 -4.14
CA ARG A 331 12.88 0.30 -3.61
C ARG A 331 12.82 0.38 -2.09
N MET A 332 13.83 -0.17 -1.41
CA MET A 332 14.03 0.02 0.03
C MET A 332 14.90 1.26 0.24
N VAL A 333 14.39 2.25 0.99
CA VAL A 333 15.22 3.28 1.64
C VAL A 333 15.54 2.82 3.06
#